data_AF-A0A353VDS7-F1
#
_entry.id   AF-A0A353VDS7-F1
#
_cell.length_a   1.000
_cell.length_b   1.000
_cell.length_c   1.000
_cell.angle_alpha   90.00
_cell.angle_beta   90.00
_cell.angle_gamma   90.00
#
_symmetry.space_group_name_H-M   'P 1'
#
loop_
_entity.id
_entity.type
_entity.pdbx_description
1 polymer ?
#
loop_
_entity_poly.entity_id
_entity_poly.type
_entity_poly.pdbx_seq_one_letter_code
_entity_poly.pdbx_strand_id
1 'polypeptide(L)'
;MAAPAPMALRRAALWALLATRLAGGWGVGWDIRWHLLIGRDSFWIPPHLLTYASVAAGAVLSLGVLLHETRRARRGAGGPDTVRAAGLVGTPGFHVAWWGTALIILAAPLDDLWHRLFGIDVTLWSPPHLL
;
A
#
# COMPACT_ATOMS: atom_id res chain seq x y z
N MET A 1 -30.19 -15.61 -5.67
CA MET A 1 -28.77 -15.77 -6.06
C MET A 1 -28.10 -14.40 -5.98
N ALA A 2 -27.14 -14.21 -5.08
CA ALA A 2 -26.38 -12.96 -4.98
C ALA A 2 -25.67 -12.68 -6.32
N ALA A 3 -25.78 -11.47 -6.86
CA ALA A 3 -25.03 -11.11 -8.05
C ALA A 3 -23.52 -11.30 -7.76
N PRO A 4 -22.75 -11.97 -8.64
CA PRO A 4 -21.31 -12.08 -8.44
C PRO A 4 -20.69 -10.68 -8.35
N ALA A 5 -19.61 -10.54 -7.58
CA ALA A 5 -18.82 -9.32 -7.62
C ALA A 5 -18.42 -9.01 -9.07
N PRO A 6 -18.40 -7.73 -9.50
CA PRO A 6 -18.03 -7.42 -10.86
C PRO A 6 -16.58 -7.85 -11.05
N MET A 7 -16.36 -9.01 -11.67
CA MET A 7 -15.04 -9.58 -11.88
C MET A 7 -14.15 -8.61 -12.69
N ALA A 8 -14.78 -7.78 -13.52
CA ALA A 8 -14.17 -6.65 -14.20
C ALA A 8 -13.57 -5.60 -13.23
N LEU A 9 -14.28 -5.22 -12.16
CA LEU A 9 -13.77 -4.29 -11.14
C LEU A 9 -12.54 -4.87 -10.45
N ARG A 10 -12.60 -6.13 -10.01
CA ARG A 10 -11.48 -6.79 -9.33
C ARG A 10 -10.25 -6.89 -10.24
N ARG A 11 -10.45 -7.23 -11.52
CA ARG A 11 -9.36 -7.28 -12.52
C ARG A 11 -8.76 -5.91 -12.81
N ALA A 12 -9.61 -4.89 -13.00
CA ALA A 12 -9.14 -3.52 -13.21
C ALA A 12 -8.35 -3.01 -12.00
N ALA A 13 -8.86 -3.24 -10.79
CA ALA A 13 -8.17 -2.89 -9.55
C ALA A 13 -6.86 -3.66 -9.37
N LEU A 14 -6.79 -4.94 -9.76
CA LEU A 14 -5.54 -5.71 -9.75
C LEU A 14 -4.48 -5.08 -10.66
N TRP A 15 -4.83 -4.75 -11.91
CA TRP A 15 -3.90 -4.11 -12.84
C TRP A 15 -3.47 -2.72 -12.36
N ALA A 16 -4.40 -1.94 -11.82
CA ALA A 16 -4.08 -0.64 -11.22
C ALA A 16 -3.13 -0.80 -10.03
N LEU A 17 -3.38 -1.76 -9.13
CA LEU A 17 -2.49 -2.08 -8.01
C LEU A 17 -1.11 -2.54 -8.48
N LEU A 18 -1.01 -3.32 -9.56
CA LEU A 18 0.27 -3.69 -10.13
C LEU A 18 1.03 -2.44 -10.61
N ALA A 19 0.35 -1.52 -11.29
CA ALA A 19 0.96 -0.27 -11.74
C ALA A 19 1.46 0.57 -10.55
N THR A 20 0.69 0.68 -9.46
CA THR A 20 1.17 1.40 -8.26
C THR A 20 2.37 0.71 -7.62
N ARG A 21 2.45 -0.62 -7.62
CA ARG A 21 3.61 -1.35 -7.08
C ARG A 21 4.87 -1.16 -7.92
N LEU A 22 4.73 -1.15 -9.25
CA LEU A 22 5.84 -0.88 -10.16
C LEU A 22 6.35 0.56 -10.01
N ALA A 23 5.43 1.54 -9.93
CA ALA A 23 5.78 2.94 -9.71
C ALA A 23 6.45 3.17 -8.35
N GLY A 24 5.92 2.56 -7.28
CA GLY A 24 6.50 2.63 -5.95
C GLY A 24 7.86 1.96 -5.86
N GLY A 25 8.03 0.79 -6.47
CA GLY A 25 9.33 0.10 -6.55
C GLY A 25 10.37 0.91 -7.32
N TRP A 26 9.97 1.60 -8.39
CA TRP A 26 10.83 2.55 -9.08
C TRP A 26 11.19 3.76 -8.19
N GLY A 27 10.21 4.31 -7.46
CA GLY A 27 10.42 5.39 -6.49
C GLY A 27 11.45 5.02 -5.43
N VAL A 28 11.34 3.85 -4.81
CA VAL A 28 12.31 3.33 -3.83
C VAL A 28 13.70 3.12 -4.46
N GLY A 29 13.77 2.54 -5.66
CA GLY A 29 15.05 2.37 -6.35
C GLY A 29 15.72 3.70 -6.72
N TRP A 30 14.93 4.70 -7.07
CA TRP A 30 15.40 6.06 -7.29
C TRP A 30 15.87 6.71 -5.99
N ASP A 31 15.12 6.52 -4.91
CA ASP A 31 15.43 7.06 -3.59
C ASP A 31 16.78 6.58 -3.05
N ILE A 32 17.02 5.27 -3.12
CA ILE A 32 18.30 4.67 -2.73
C ILE A 32 19.46 5.32 -3.48
N ARG A 33 19.32 5.48 -4.80
CA ARG A 33 20.37 6.12 -5.63
C ARG A 33 20.53 7.60 -5.30
N TRP A 34 19.44 8.30 -5.02
CA TRP A 34 19.47 9.71 -4.62
C TRP A 34 20.29 9.88 -3.34
N HIS A 35 20.00 9.07 -2.32
CA HIS A 35 20.73 9.13 -1.05
C HIS A 35 22.20 8.72 -1.15
N LEU A 36 22.55 7.78 -2.04
CA LEU A 36 23.95 7.40 -2.28
C LEU A 36 24.76 8.51 -2.97
N LEU A 37 24.15 9.30 -3.85
CA LEU A 37 24.84 10.31 -4.66
C LEU A 37 24.79 11.71 -4.06
N ILE A 38 23.67 12.08 -3.44
CA ILE A 38 23.38 13.45 -2.97
C ILE A 38 23.32 13.50 -1.43
N GLY A 39 23.00 12.38 -0.79
CA GLY A 39 22.76 12.31 0.66
C GLY A 39 21.29 12.55 1.03
N ARG A 40 21.00 12.66 2.34
CA ARG A 40 19.66 12.94 2.86
C ARG A 40 19.43 14.44 2.91
N ASP A 41 18.46 14.91 2.13
CA ASP A 41 18.22 16.34 1.90
C ASP A 41 16.93 16.82 2.58
N SER A 42 15.76 16.40 2.04
CA SER A 42 14.44 16.76 2.56
C SER A 42 13.48 15.56 2.54
N PHE A 43 12.46 15.60 3.39
CA PHE A 43 11.36 14.62 3.39
C PHE A 43 10.54 14.65 2.09
N TRP A 44 10.59 15.74 1.32
CA TRP A 44 9.72 15.97 0.16
C TRP A 44 10.44 15.84 -1.20
N ILE A 45 11.55 15.12 -1.26
CA ILE A 45 12.29 14.95 -2.51
C ILE A 45 11.48 14.18 -3.56
N PRO A 46 11.73 14.38 -4.87
CA PRO A 46 11.00 13.70 -5.94
C PRO A 46 10.86 12.16 -5.81
N PRO A 47 11.90 11.38 -5.42
CA PRO A 47 11.73 9.94 -5.22
C PRO A 47 10.76 9.60 -4.08
N HIS A 48 10.81 10.33 -2.96
CA HIS A 48 9.83 10.18 -1.88
C HIS A 48 8.41 10.46 -2.37
N LEU A 49 8.20 11.55 -3.11
CA LEU A 49 6.88 11.91 -3.62
C LEU A 49 6.30 10.82 -4.53
N LEU A 50 7.11 10.21 -5.40
CA LEU A 50 6.68 9.09 -6.23
C LEU A 50 6.30 7.87 -5.37
N THR A 51 7.11 7.55 -4.36
CA THR A 51 6.83 6.46 -3.42
C THR A 51 5.53 6.72 -2.65
N TYR A 52 5.36 7.92 -2.07
CA TYR A 52 4.17 8.31 -1.32
C TYR A 52 2.91 8.26 -2.18
N ALA A 53 2.97 8.83 -3.39
CA ALA A 53 1.84 8.80 -4.32
C ALA A 53 1.45 7.36 -4.69
N SER A 54 2.44 6.49 -4.91
CA SER A 54 2.23 5.08 -5.24
C SER A 54 1.60 4.29 -4.10
N VAL A 55 2.07 4.51 -2.86
CA VAL A 55 1.50 3.89 -1.65
C VAL A 55 0.08 4.40 -1.41
N ALA A 56 -0.14 5.72 -1.49
CA ALA A 56 -1.47 6.32 -1.30
C ALA A 56 -2.48 5.82 -2.34
N ALA A 57 -2.09 5.76 -3.62
CA ALA A 57 -2.94 5.20 -4.67
C ALA A 57 -3.26 3.72 -4.42
N GLY A 58 -2.27 2.92 -4.01
CA GLY A 58 -2.47 1.52 -3.65
C GLY A 58 -3.42 1.32 -2.46
N ALA A 59 -3.33 2.20 -1.46
CA ALA A 59 -4.21 2.21 -0.29
C ALA A 59 -5.66 2.52 -0.69
N VAL A 60 -5.88 3.59 -1.47
CA VAL A 60 -7.21 3.97 -1.96
C VAL A 60 -7.84 2.88 -2.82
N LEU A 61 -7.07 2.27 -3.72
CA LEU A 61 -7.56 1.19 -4.59
C LEU A 61 -7.96 -0.05 -3.79
N SER A 62 -7.07 -0.54 -2.92
CA SER A 62 -7.32 -1.75 -2.13
C SER A 62 -8.45 -1.57 -1.11
N LEU A 63 -8.44 -0.46 -0.35
CA LEU A 63 -9.52 -0.14 0.57
C LEU A 63 -10.84 0.11 -0.17
N GLY A 64 -10.80 0.80 -1.31
CA GLY A 64 -11.97 1.08 -2.13
C GLY A 64 -12.70 -0.18 -2.56
N VAL A 65 -11.94 -1.19 -3.02
CA VAL A 65 -12.51 -2.51 -3.35
C VAL A 65 -13.08 -3.20 -2.11
N LEU A 66 -12.36 -3.23 -0.99
CA LEU A 66 -12.85 -3.82 0.26
C LEU A 66 -14.13 -3.14 0.75
N LEU A 67 -14.20 -1.81 0.71
CA LEU A 67 -15.41 -1.06 1.09
C LEU A 67 -16.58 -1.35 0.15
N HIS A 68 -16.32 -1.46 -1.15
CA HIS A 68 -17.33 -1.84 -2.14
C HIS A 68 -17.89 -3.25 -1.86
N GLU A 69 -17.01 -4.23 -1.70
CA GLU A 69 -17.39 -5.62 -1.38
C GLU A 69 -18.11 -5.71 -0.03
N THR A 70 -17.66 -4.96 0.98
CA THR A 70 -18.34 -4.84 2.28
C THR A 70 -19.77 -4.33 2.12
N ARG A 71 -19.98 -3.28 1.31
CA ARG A 71 -21.33 -2.75 1.02
C ARG A 71 -22.20 -3.77 0.30
N ARG A 72 -21.65 -4.55 -0.65
CA ARG A 72 -22.38 -5.62 -1.35
C ARG A 72 -22.76 -6.75 -0.40
N ALA A 73 -21.84 -7.20 0.43
CA ALA A 73 -22.08 -8.23 1.43
C ALA A 73 -23.19 -7.82 2.43
N ARG A 74 -23.19 -6.57 2.88
CA ARG A 74 -24.27 -6.03 3.76
C ARG A 74 -25.65 -6.02 3.10
N ARG A 75 -25.72 -5.98 1.77
CA ARG A 75 -26.96 -6.06 0.98
C ARG A 75 -27.33 -7.50 0.58
N GLY A 76 -26.69 -8.51 1.18
CA GLY A 76 -26.93 -9.91 0.86
C GLY A 76 -26.28 -10.39 -0.45
N ALA A 77 -25.42 -9.57 -1.08
CA ALA A 77 -24.75 -9.86 -2.35
C ALA A 77 -23.27 -10.28 -2.17
N GLY A 78 -22.94 -10.98 -1.09
CA GLY A 78 -21.59 -11.46 -0.80
C GLY A 78 -21.16 -12.61 -1.73
N GLY A 79 -19.89 -12.62 -2.13
CA GLY A 79 -19.30 -13.72 -2.89
C GLY A 79 -18.78 -14.84 -1.98
N PRO A 80 -18.84 -16.12 -2.39
CA PRO A 80 -18.34 -17.24 -1.60
C PRO A 80 -16.80 -17.24 -1.43
N ASP A 81 -16.09 -16.44 -2.23
CA ASP A 81 -14.64 -16.30 -2.24
C ASP A 81 -14.13 -15.13 -1.35
N THR A 82 -14.99 -14.61 -0.48
CA THR A 82 -14.69 -13.47 0.37
C THR A 82 -14.53 -13.85 1.84
N VAL A 83 -13.62 -13.18 2.53
CA VAL A 83 -13.37 -13.30 3.96
C VAL A 83 -13.66 -11.98 4.66
N ARG A 84 -14.01 -12.05 5.95
CA ARG A 84 -14.25 -10.89 6.80
C ARG A 84 -13.10 -10.70 7.79
N ALA A 85 -12.48 -9.52 7.78
CA ALA A 85 -11.44 -9.13 8.74
C ALA A 85 -11.64 -7.68 9.15
N ALA A 86 -11.62 -7.40 10.47
CA ALA A 86 -11.85 -6.07 11.05
C ALA A 86 -13.07 -5.31 10.46
N GLY A 87 -14.18 -6.02 10.19
CA GLY A 87 -15.39 -5.44 9.62
C GLY A 87 -15.39 -5.25 8.09
N LEU A 88 -14.25 -5.42 7.41
CA LEU A 88 -14.13 -5.39 5.95
C LEU A 88 -14.36 -6.78 5.36
N VAL A 89 -15.04 -6.84 4.21
CA VAL A 89 -15.30 -8.05 3.43
C VAL A 89 -14.61 -7.92 2.08
N GLY A 90 -13.95 -8.96 1.61
CA GLY A 90 -13.32 -9.02 0.30
C GLY A 90 -12.50 -10.28 0.11
N THR A 91 -11.87 -10.45 -1.04
CA THR A 91 -11.00 -11.62 -1.26
C THR A 91 -9.74 -11.53 -0.40
N PRO A 92 -9.10 -12.66 -0.05
CA PRO A 92 -7.84 -12.66 0.70
C PRO A 92 -6.76 -11.75 0.07
N GLY A 93 -6.67 -11.71 -1.25
CA GLY A 93 -5.70 -10.86 -1.96
C GLY A 93 -5.90 -9.36 -1.72
N PHE A 94 -7.15 -8.87 -1.70
CA PHE A 94 -7.42 -7.46 -1.41
C PHE A 94 -7.20 -7.12 0.06
N HIS A 95 -7.41 -8.07 0.98
CA HIS A 95 -7.04 -7.90 2.39
C HIS A 95 -5.52 -7.78 2.54
N VAL A 96 -4.74 -8.67 1.93
CA VAL A 96 -3.27 -8.60 1.94
C VAL A 96 -2.78 -7.27 1.37
N ALA A 97 -3.34 -6.85 0.22
CA ALA A 97 -2.99 -5.58 -0.39
C ALA A 97 -3.29 -4.39 0.52
N TRP A 98 -4.46 -4.37 1.17
CA TRP A 98 -4.84 -3.28 2.08
C TRP A 98 -3.99 -3.27 3.35
N TRP A 99 -3.95 -4.37 4.09
CA TRP A 99 -3.25 -4.42 5.38
C TRP A 99 -1.73 -4.23 5.21
N GLY A 100 -1.13 -4.81 4.16
CA GLY A 100 0.27 -4.54 3.85
C GLY A 100 0.53 -3.07 3.51
N THR A 101 -0.38 -2.40 2.79
CA THR A 101 -0.22 -0.96 2.51
C THR A 101 -0.44 -0.11 3.76
N ALA A 102 -1.37 -0.50 4.63
CA ALA A 102 -1.59 0.18 5.90
C ALA A 102 -0.34 0.11 6.82
N LEU A 103 0.35 -1.05 6.84
CA LEU A 103 1.63 -1.19 7.54
C LEU A 103 2.70 -0.26 6.96
N ILE A 104 2.85 -0.19 5.64
CA ILE A 104 3.81 0.72 5.00
C ILE A 104 3.52 2.19 5.32
N ILE A 105 2.23 2.59 5.35
CA ILE A 105 1.84 3.95 5.75
C ILE A 105 2.26 4.26 7.19
N LEU A 106 2.19 3.27 8.09
CA LEU A 106 2.67 3.40 9.47
C LEU A 106 4.20 3.38 9.56
N ALA A 107 4.88 2.65 8.67
CA ALA A 107 6.34 2.58 8.62
C ALA A 107 6.97 3.94 8.31
N ALA A 108 6.39 4.72 7.38
CA ALA A 108 6.94 6.02 6.96
C ALA A 108 7.16 7.05 8.10
N PRO A 109 6.20 7.35 9.00
CA PRO A 109 6.46 8.25 10.12
C PRO A 109 7.37 7.63 11.19
N LEU A 110 7.37 6.30 11.34
CA LEU A 110 8.29 5.61 12.25
C LEU A 110 9.73 5.69 11.75
N ASP A 111 9.94 5.64 10.43
CA ASP A 111 11.21 5.85 9.77
C ASP A 111 11.74 7.27 9.99
N ASP A 112 10.91 8.30 9.79
CA ASP A 112 11.32 9.68 10.07
C ASP A 112 11.68 9.89 11.55
N LEU A 113 10.88 9.32 12.47
CA LEU A 113 11.18 9.37 13.90
C LEU A 113 12.50 8.64 14.22
N TRP A 114 12.71 7.45 13.65
CA TRP A 114 13.93 6.67 13.83
C TRP A 114 15.16 7.51 13.43
N HIS A 115 15.10 8.16 12.28
CA HIS A 115 16.21 8.99 11.81
C HIS A 115 16.46 10.23 12.68
N ARG A 116 15.43 10.81 13.29
CA ARG A 116 15.59 11.91 14.25
C ARG A 116 16.26 11.46 15.56
N LEU A 117 16.02 10.22 15.99
CA LEU A 117 16.54 9.70 17.24
C LEU A 117 17.94 9.09 17.11
N PHE A 118 18.19 8.37 16.01
CA PHE A 118 19.39 7.54 15.84
C PHE A 118 20.29 7.97 14.67
N GLY A 119 19.85 8.93 13.85
CA GLY A 119 20.59 9.39 12.68
C GLY A 119 20.33 8.55 11.43
N ILE A 120 21.22 8.68 10.44
CA ILE A 120 21.10 7.97 9.16
C ILE A 120 21.40 6.48 9.36
N ASP A 121 20.69 5.64 8.61
CA ASP A 121 20.87 4.20 8.66
C ASP A 121 22.25 3.76 8.16
N VAL A 122 22.85 2.81 8.88
CA VAL A 122 24.09 2.15 8.46
C VAL A 122 23.82 1.13 7.34
N THR A 123 22.63 0.52 7.34
CA THR A 123 22.16 -0.44 6.33
C THR A 123 20.68 -0.26 6.09
N LEU A 124 20.15 -0.81 4.99
CA LEU A 124 18.72 -0.74 4.64
C LEU A 124 17.78 -1.54 5.59
N TRP A 125 18.31 -2.10 6.68
CA TRP A 125 17.63 -3.06 7.56
C TRP A 125 17.28 -2.48 8.93
N SER A 126 17.09 -1.17 9.05
CA SER A 126 16.60 -0.61 10.30
C SER A 126 15.17 -1.07 10.60
N PRO A 127 14.72 -1.09 11.87
CA PRO A 127 13.43 -1.66 12.24
C PRO A 127 12.22 -1.12 11.45
N PRO A 128 12.13 0.19 11.09
CA PRO A 128 11.05 0.69 10.25
C PRO A 128 10.99 0.05 8.86
N HIS A 129 12.13 -0.34 8.28
CA HIS A 129 12.21 -0.99 6.96
C HIS A 129 11.72 -2.45 6.95
N LEU A 130 11.47 -3.05 8.13
CA LEU A 130 10.98 -4.42 8.26
C LEU A 130 9.45 -4.53 8.30
N LEU A 131 8.74 -3.41 8.31
CA LEU A 131 7.27 -3.31 8.33
C LEU A 131 6.68 -3.28 6.92
#